data_AF-A0A0B5HNS3-F1
#
_entry.id   AF-A0A0B5HNS3-F1
#
_cell.length_a   1.000
_cell.length_b   1.000
_cell.length_c   1.000
_cell.angle_alpha   90.00
_cell.angle_beta   90.00
_cell.angle_gamma   90.00
#
_symmetry.space_group_name_H-M   'P 1'
#
loop_
_entity.id
_entity.type
_entity.pdbx_description
1 polymer ?
#
loop_
_entity_poly.entity_id
_entity_poly.type
_entity_poly.pdbx_seq_one_letter_code
_entity_poly.pdbx_strand_id
1 'polypeptide(L)'
;MATPPAYEDSHLSRWLRVREFAVPPSMIETATTRRQAGDWAGACAAAHVDVDLDLRALARSHGTELAARVRADLRLLAPDLLRWHMPRIAPDGLLRPGLTVALARYDTGGRDGTGPVHLVARTAPAWVDAGQRISLALWDRSPSGSGSGVGAVHPYCPPHPHPHPRFRLDLHRHLWDASRAGELRTRSGADGPPPGLSAPDPELPQGGLRCAVDRWADEAAILLRAEGRPAGPVAVRLGRRHRLLLDADPSGEPPRTPSRAARRASATVPVLPDAATWLLPDLELLRAGLVEAGQLHPLVAAALVPGHVPTGPPRPPDLAGAPHLVECRGALHRIGLVDGVLTPLDHDPAELRREELLVALTGTPLPCVRAVDEAHRRPDCLTGVRERLDHGDIAGALAVVEGLLGPAALLRDGALRDALEAAAERRVTYGLYRAGLFGPAPGRKFAPPPPGPTRGTRPDSRRTRTRGARPRHAAPASLSSSR
;
A
#
# COMPACT_ATOMS: atom_id res chain seq x y z
N MET A 1 3.92 -35.83 -4.52
CA MET A 1 3.46 -34.44 -4.46
C MET A 1 3.37 -34.06 -3.01
N ALA A 2 4.30 -33.24 -2.50
CA ALA A 2 4.24 -32.75 -1.13
C ALA A 2 3.22 -31.61 -1.09
N THR A 3 2.23 -31.71 -0.21
CA THR A 3 1.26 -30.65 0.05
C THR A 3 2.02 -29.42 0.55
N PRO A 4 1.87 -28.25 -0.09
CA PRO A 4 2.50 -27.03 0.42
C PRO A 4 2.05 -26.77 1.86
N PRO A 5 2.94 -26.27 2.74
CA PRO A 5 2.55 -25.92 4.09
C PRO A 5 1.44 -24.85 4.04
N ALA A 6 0.43 -24.96 4.90
CA ALA A 6 -0.74 -24.06 4.95
C ALA A 6 -0.40 -22.53 4.98
N TYR A 7 0.83 -22.18 5.36
CA TYR A 7 1.33 -20.80 5.30
C TYR A 7 1.69 -20.33 3.88
N GLU A 8 2.22 -21.20 3.00
CA GLU A 8 2.45 -20.90 1.58
C GLU A 8 1.12 -20.72 0.85
N ASP A 9 0.15 -21.59 1.11
CA ASP A 9 -1.22 -21.46 0.59
C ASP A 9 -1.83 -20.11 1.00
N SER A 10 -1.63 -19.68 2.25
CA SER A 10 -2.12 -18.37 2.73
C SER A 10 -1.42 -17.18 2.06
N HIS A 11 -0.15 -17.31 1.69
CA HIS A 11 0.62 -16.23 1.05
C HIS A 11 0.24 -16.05 -0.42
N LEU A 12 0.19 -17.14 -1.17
CA LEU A 12 -0.16 -17.13 -2.60
C LEU A 12 -1.63 -16.79 -2.79
N SER A 13 -2.52 -17.33 -1.95
CA SER A 13 -3.95 -16.96 -1.97
C SER A 13 -4.16 -15.47 -1.71
N ARG A 14 -3.37 -14.87 -0.80
CA ARG A 14 -3.38 -13.42 -0.61
C ARG A 14 -2.99 -12.68 -1.89
N TRP A 15 -1.94 -13.09 -2.59
CA TRP A 15 -1.52 -12.39 -3.82
C TRP A 15 -2.51 -12.58 -4.97
N LEU A 16 -3.16 -13.74 -5.08
CA LEU A 16 -4.28 -13.94 -6.02
C LEU A 16 -5.43 -12.97 -5.74
N ARG A 17 -5.82 -12.84 -4.46
CA ARG A 17 -6.86 -11.91 -4.03
C ARG A 17 -6.50 -10.44 -4.32
N VAL A 18 -5.28 -10.03 -3.96
CA VAL A 18 -4.77 -8.67 -4.26
C VAL A 18 -4.80 -8.42 -5.75
N ARG A 19 -4.46 -9.42 -6.55
CA ARG A 19 -4.45 -9.30 -8.00
C ARG A 19 -5.85 -9.11 -8.57
N GLU A 20 -6.82 -9.85 -8.06
CA GLU A 20 -8.21 -9.75 -8.49
C GLU A 20 -8.82 -8.37 -8.15
N PHE A 21 -8.58 -7.86 -6.93
CA PHE A 21 -9.31 -6.71 -6.41
C PHE A 21 -8.52 -5.40 -6.33
N ALA A 22 -7.20 -5.45 -6.09
CA ALA A 22 -6.43 -4.23 -5.86
C ALA A 22 -6.01 -3.53 -7.15
N VAL A 23 -5.81 -4.27 -8.24
CA VAL A 23 -5.42 -3.72 -9.56
C VAL A 23 -6.20 -4.47 -10.65
N PRO A 24 -7.52 -4.24 -10.80
CA PRO A 24 -8.35 -4.96 -11.75
C PRO A 24 -7.96 -4.64 -13.21
N PRO A 25 -8.26 -5.53 -14.18
CA PRO A 25 -7.90 -5.31 -15.59
C PRO A 25 -8.39 -3.98 -16.17
N SER A 26 -9.62 -3.58 -15.85
CA SER A 26 -10.22 -2.30 -16.29
C SER A 26 -9.42 -1.07 -15.83
N MET A 27 -8.81 -1.14 -14.63
CA MET A 27 -7.91 -0.10 -14.12
C MET A 27 -6.63 -0.04 -14.95
N ILE A 28 -6.01 -1.19 -15.24
CA ILE A 28 -4.79 -1.29 -16.04
C ILE A 28 -5.03 -0.73 -17.45
N GLU A 29 -6.13 -1.13 -18.08
CA GLU A 29 -6.52 -0.67 -19.42
C GLU A 29 -6.72 0.85 -19.46
N THR A 30 -7.49 1.38 -18.51
CA THR A 30 -7.79 2.82 -18.44
C THR A 30 -6.52 3.63 -18.15
N ALA A 31 -5.72 3.21 -17.16
CA ALA A 31 -4.48 3.88 -16.79
C ALA A 31 -3.46 3.83 -17.93
N THR A 32 -3.31 2.68 -18.59
CA THR A 32 -2.42 2.52 -19.74
C THR A 32 -2.84 3.40 -20.92
N THR A 33 -4.13 3.43 -21.26
CA THR A 33 -4.66 4.28 -22.34
C THR A 33 -4.38 5.75 -22.07
N ARG A 34 -4.66 6.24 -20.86
CA ARG A 34 -4.40 7.63 -20.45
C ARG A 34 -2.90 7.96 -20.48
N ARG A 35 -2.06 7.06 -19.98
CA ARG A 35 -0.59 7.21 -19.99
C ARG A 35 -0.05 7.29 -21.42
N GLN A 36 -0.50 6.42 -22.32
CA GLN A 36 -0.09 6.43 -23.72
C GLN A 36 -0.52 7.71 -24.45
N ALA A 37 -1.65 8.30 -24.07
CA ALA A 37 -2.09 9.60 -24.55
C ALA A 37 -1.32 10.80 -23.93
N GLY A 38 -0.39 10.56 -23.00
CA GLY A 38 0.36 11.60 -22.30
C GLY A 38 -0.39 12.26 -21.12
N ASP A 39 -1.60 11.78 -20.80
CA ASP A 39 -2.43 12.23 -19.69
C ASP A 39 -2.05 11.48 -18.39
N TRP A 40 -0.89 11.83 -17.84
CA TRP A 40 -0.39 11.21 -16.60
C TRP A 40 -1.31 11.45 -15.40
N ALA A 41 -1.99 12.62 -15.35
CA ALA A 41 -2.92 12.94 -14.27
C ALA A 41 -4.19 12.06 -14.35
N GLY A 42 -4.74 11.89 -15.56
CA GLY A 42 -5.83 10.95 -15.81
C GLY A 42 -5.45 9.50 -15.54
N ALA A 43 -4.22 9.10 -15.85
CA ALA A 43 -3.70 7.77 -15.49
C ALA A 43 -3.64 7.59 -13.97
N CYS A 44 -3.15 8.60 -13.23
CA CYS A 44 -3.13 8.58 -11.76
C CYS A 44 -4.55 8.44 -11.19
N ALA A 45 -5.51 9.22 -11.70
CA ALA A 45 -6.90 9.15 -11.26
C ALA A 45 -7.52 7.76 -11.49
N ALA A 46 -7.24 7.13 -12.64
CA ALA A 46 -7.71 5.79 -12.96
C ALA A 46 -7.17 4.73 -11.98
N ALA A 47 -5.93 4.87 -11.51
CA ALA A 47 -5.30 3.97 -10.54
C ALA A 47 -5.52 4.36 -9.07
N HIS A 48 -6.45 5.28 -8.79
CA HIS A 48 -6.72 5.82 -7.44
C HIS A 48 -5.47 6.42 -6.76
N VAL A 49 -4.66 7.10 -7.57
CA VAL A 49 -3.50 7.89 -7.13
C VAL A 49 -3.87 9.37 -7.19
N ASP A 50 -3.98 9.99 -6.02
CA ASP A 50 -4.25 11.41 -5.85
C ASP A 50 -2.95 12.22 -6.08
N VAL A 51 -3.01 13.29 -6.86
CA VAL A 51 -1.84 14.11 -7.20
C VAL A 51 -1.82 15.36 -6.30
N ASP A 52 -0.98 15.33 -5.27
CA ASP A 52 -0.78 16.43 -4.31
C ASP A 52 0.54 17.17 -4.62
N LEU A 53 0.74 17.53 -5.89
CA LEU A 53 1.94 18.19 -6.41
C LEU A 53 1.57 19.51 -7.11
N ASP A 54 2.22 20.61 -6.74
CA ASP A 54 2.15 21.86 -7.52
C ASP A 54 3.48 22.10 -8.26
N LEU A 55 3.52 21.74 -9.54
CA LEU A 55 4.69 21.95 -10.39
C LEU A 55 5.04 23.43 -10.61
N ARG A 56 4.05 24.34 -10.50
CA ARG A 56 4.30 25.79 -10.61
C ARG A 56 4.91 26.32 -9.33
N ALA A 57 4.42 25.90 -8.16
CA ALA A 57 5.08 26.20 -6.88
C ALA A 57 6.48 25.61 -6.81
N LEU A 58 6.68 24.38 -7.32
CA LEU A 58 8.00 23.77 -7.42
C LEU A 58 8.95 24.60 -8.30
N ALA A 59 8.50 25.02 -9.49
CA ALA A 59 9.32 25.84 -10.38
C ALA A 59 9.73 27.19 -9.75
N ARG A 60 8.83 27.79 -8.96
CA ARG A 60 9.12 29.04 -8.23
C ARG A 60 10.11 28.86 -7.07
N SER A 61 10.03 27.73 -6.36
CA SER A 61 10.84 27.49 -5.15
C SER A 61 12.18 26.83 -5.41
N HIS A 62 12.26 25.91 -6.39
CA HIS A 62 13.44 25.09 -6.66
C HIS A 62 13.91 25.17 -8.12
N GLY A 63 13.36 26.08 -8.91
CA GLY A 63 13.75 26.33 -10.29
C GLY A 63 13.01 25.48 -11.33
N THR A 64 13.02 25.97 -12.56
CA THR A 64 12.34 25.36 -13.71
C THR A 64 12.96 24.02 -14.11
N GLU A 65 14.26 23.83 -13.91
CA GLU A 65 14.97 22.60 -14.23
C GLU A 65 14.45 21.41 -13.38
N LEU A 66 14.37 21.59 -12.06
CA LEU A 66 13.85 20.54 -11.18
C LEU A 66 12.39 20.22 -11.53
N ALA A 67 11.56 21.25 -11.75
CA ALA A 67 10.18 21.06 -12.16
C ALA A 67 10.04 20.32 -13.50
N ALA A 68 10.96 20.54 -14.45
CA ALA A 68 11.00 19.81 -15.71
C ALA A 68 11.39 18.34 -15.51
N ARG A 69 12.38 18.04 -14.65
CA ARG A 69 12.76 16.66 -14.30
C ARG A 69 11.62 15.89 -13.64
N VAL A 70 10.93 16.50 -12.67
CA VAL A 70 9.75 15.89 -12.03
C VAL A 70 8.65 15.64 -13.05
N ARG A 71 8.36 16.61 -13.94
CA ARG A 71 7.36 16.43 -14.99
C ARG A 71 7.74 15.30 -15.97
N ALA A 72 9.01 15.15 -16.28
CA ALA A 72 9.50 14.07 -17.13
C ALA A 72 9.25 12.70 -16.47
N ASP A 73 9.60 12.54 -15.19
CA ASP A 73 9.34 11.32 -14.44
C ASP A 73 7.82 11.01 -14.33
N LEU A 74 6.97 12.03 -14.12
CA LEU A 74 5.51 11.86 -14.09
C LEU A 74 4.92 11.35 -15.41
N ARG A 75 5.51 11.72 -16.56
CA ARG A 75 5.09 11.21 -17.87
C ARG A 75 5.44 9.73 -18.07
N LEU A 76 6.44 9.23 -17.36
CA LEU A 76 6.88 7.84 -17.42
C LEU A 76 6.19 6.94 -16.38
N LEU A 77 5.50 7.55 -15.41
CA LEU A 77 4.79 6.84 -14.35
C LEU A 77 3.66 5.95 -14.89
N ALA A 78 3.71 4.67 -14.54
CA ALA A 78 2.61 3.71 -14.59
C ALA A 78 2.00 3.57 -13.18
N PRO A 79 0.92 4.30 -12.87
CA PRO A 79 0.39 4.38 -11.50
C PRO A 79 -0.35 3.10 -11.06
N ASP A 80 -0.90 2.34 -12.01
CA ASP A 80 -1.43 0.99 -11.83
C ASP A 80 -0.33 -0.02 -11.46
N LEU A 81 0.83 0.06 -12.14
CA LEU A 81 2.02 -0.73 -11.78
C LEU A 81 2.56 -0.33 -10.40
N LEU A 82 2.65 0.98 -10.12
CA LEU A 82 3.02 1.48 -8.79
C LEU A 82 2.10 0.91 -7.71
N ARG A 83 0.77 0.97 -7.92
CA ARG A 83 -0.23 0.46 -6.97
C ARG A 83 -0.04 -1.03 -6.70
N TRP A 84 0.28 -1.83 -7.71
CA TRP A 84 0.57 -3.26 -7.57
C TRP A 84 1.75 -3.50 -6.61
N HIS A 85 2.86 -2.80 -6.81
CA HIS A 85 4.10 -2.98 -6.05
C HIS A 85 4.18 -2.19 -4.73
N MET A 86 3.16 -1.39 -4.41
CA MET A 86 3.11 -0.68 -3.13
C MET A 86 3.05 -1.67 -1.95
N PRO A 87 3.72 -1.37 -0.81
CA PRO A 87 3.79 -2.31 0.32
C PRO A 87 2.42 -2.64 0.90
N ARG A 88 2.17 -3.93 1.17
CA ARG A 88 0.90 -4.46 1.67
C ARG A 88 1.03 -5.23 2.99
N ILE A 89 -0.06 -5.35 3.73
CA ILE A 89 -0.15 -6.09 4.99
C ILE A 89 -1.00 -7.36 4.81
N ALA A 90 -0.66 -8.41 5.55
CA ALA A 90 -1.47 -9.63 5.65
C ALA A 90 -2.56 -9.48 6.72
N PRO A 91 -3.65 -10.28 6.67
CA PRO A 91 -3.93 -11.32 5.67
C PRO A 91 -4.55 -10.79 4.37
N ASP A 92 -5.24 -9.66 4.43
CA ASP A 92 -6.15 -9.22 3.35
C ASP A 92 -5.42 -8.59 2.15
N GLY A 93 -4.13 -8.25 2.29
CA GLY A 93 -3.35 -7.68 1.18
C GLY A 93 -3.65 -6.21 0.90
N LEU A 94 -4.27 -5.51 1.86
CA LEU A 94 -4.42 -4.06 1.84
C LEU A 94 -3.06 -3.35 1.88
N LEU A 95 -2.97 -2.18 1.26
CA LEU A 95 -1.84 -1.27 1.36
C LEU A 95 -1.50 -0.98 2.82
N ARG A 96 -0.20 -0.89 3.09
CA ARG A 96 0.30 -0.55 4.41
C ARG A 96 -0.06 0.91 4.71
N PRO A 97 -0.83 1.20 5.78
CA PRO A 97 -1.24 2.57 6.09
C PRO A 97 -0.10 3.41 6.65
N GLY A 98 -0.22 4.73 6.49
CA GLY A 98 0.67 5.75 7.08
C GLY A 98 2.11 5.67 6.59
N LEU A 99 2.32 5.25 5.35
CA LEU A 99 3.64 5.02 4.77
C LEU A 99 4.03 6.16 3.83
N THR A 100 5.29 6.60 3.88
CA THR A 100 5.92 7.44 2.85
C THR A 100 6.99 6.60 2.14
N VAL A 101 6.84 6.43 0.83
CA VAL A 101 7.73 5.65 -0.03
C VAL A 101 8.41 6.61 -1.01
N ALA A 102 9.74 6.58 -1.11
CA ALA A 102 10.45 7.36 -2.11
C ALA A 102 10.31 6.69 -3.49
N LEU A 103 9.93 7.46 -4.51
CA LEU A 103 9.85 7.03 -5.91
C LEU A 103 11.02 7.55 -6.73
N ALA A 104 11.45 8.78 -6.51
CA ALA A 104 12.61 9.36 -7.16
C ALA A 104 13.28 10.37 -6.23
N ARG A 105 14.60 10.46 -6.33
CA ARG A 105 15.42 11.44 -5.63
C ARG A 105 16.02 12.41 -6.64
N TYR A 106 15.95 13.70 -6.35
CA TYR A 106 16.53 14.76 -7.14
C TYR A 106 17.52 15.53 -6.28
N ASP A 107 18.79 15.47 -6.68
CA ASP A 107 19.79 16.31 -6.06
C ASP A 107 19.61 17.76 -6.55
N THR A 108 19.46 18.65 -5.59
CA THR A 108 19.42 20.10 -5.78
C THR A 108 20.83 20.58 -5.47
N GLY A 109 21.67 20.76 -6.49
CA GLY A 109 23.11 21.06 -6.38
C GLY A 109 23.46 22.43 -5.75
N GLY A 110 22.81 22.82 -4.66
CA GLY A 110 22.96 24.11 -4.02
C GLY A 110 24.16 24.19 -3.08
N ARG A 111 24.96 25.25 -3.26
CA ARG A 111 26.03 25.75 -2.37
C ARG A 111 25.57 26.01 -0.92
N ASP A 112 24.26 25.98 -0.64
CA ASP A 112 23.63 26.47 0.60
C ASP A 112 22.96 25.37 1.46
N GLY A 113 23.29 24.09 1.26
CA GLY A 113 22.87 23.02 2.18
C GLY A 113 21.39 22.61 2.13
N THR A 114 20.65 22.99 1.08
CA THR A 114 19.31 22.44 0.80
C THR A 114 19.41 20.96 0.47
N GLY A 115 18.71 20.13 1.24
CA GLY A 115 18.73 18.68 1.08
C GLY A 115 18.06 18.21 -0.22
N PRO A 116 18.22 16.93 -0.58
CA PRO A 116 17.61 16.34 -1.77
C PRO A 116 16.07 16.37 -1.71
N VAL A 117 15.45 16.74 -2.83
CA VAL A 117 14.00 16.67 -3.01
C VAL A 117 13.62 15.27 -3.49
N HIS A 118 12.55 14.72 -2.94
CA HIS A 118 12.05 13.40 -3.30
C HIS A 118 10.62 13.49 -3.85
N LEU A 119 10.37 12.80 -4.96
CA LEU A 119 9.02 12.41 -5.34
C LEU A 119 8.63 11.20 -4.49
N VAL A 120 7.51 11.29 -3.79
CA VAL A 120 7.07 10.25 -2.84
C VAL A 120 5.64 9.81 -3.12
N ALA A 121 5.37 8.53 -2.88
CA ALA A 121 4.03 7.97 -2.76
C ALA A 121 3.69 7.79 -1.28
N ARG A 122 2.46 8.16 -0.90
CA ARG A 122 2.00 8.12 0.48
C ARG A 122 0.70 7.33 0.60
N THR A 123 0.55 6.62 1.71
CA THR A 123 -0.71 5.98 2.08
C THR A 123 -1.29 6.69 3.30
N ALA A 124 -2.61 6.82 3.32
CA ALA A 124 -3.30 7.45 4.44
C ALA A 124 -3.11 6.62 5.73
N PRO A 125 -3.22 7.24 6.92
CA PRO A 125 -3.30 6.49 8.18
C PRO A 125 -4.47 5.50 8.17
N ALA A 126 -4.37 4.44 8.99
CA ALA A 126 -5.33 3.33 8.97
C ALA A 126 -6.79 3.75 9.20
N TRP A 127 -7.01 4.81 9.99
CA TRP A 127 -8.35 5.34 10.29
C TRP A 127 -8.94 6.18 9.14
N VAL A 128 -8.16 6.49 8.11
CA VAL A 128 -8.56 7.24 6.91
C VAL A 128 -8.37 6.40 5.64
N ASP A 129 -8.16 5.10 5.76
CA ASP A 129 -7.86 4.24 4.62
C ASP A 129 -9.13 3.97 3.79
N ALA A 130 -9.53 4.96 2.99
CA ALA A 130 -10.78 4.97 2.24
C ALA A 130 -10.63 4.31 0.87
N GLY A 131 -10.50 2.99 0.90
CA GLY A 131 -10.36 2.22 -0.34
C GLY A 131 -8.96 2.35 -0.93
N GLN A 132 -7.92 2.29 -0.09
CA GLN A 132 -6.57 2.01 -0.55
C GLN A 132 -6.00 3.07 -1.51
N ARG A 133 -6.26 4.36 -1.24
CA ARG A 133 -5.77 5.46 -2.08
C ARG A 133 -4.31 5.79 -1.78
N ILE A 134 -3.60 6.21 -2.82
CA ILE A 134 -2.19 6.63 -2.73
C ILE A 134 -2.14 8.11 -3.07
N SER A 135 -1.35 8.92 -2.36
CA SER A 135 -1.07 10.28 -2.81
C SER A 135 0.37 10.46 -3.28
N LEU A 136 0.55 11.16 -4.39
CA LEU A 136 1.85 11.60 -4.89
C LEU A 136 2.15 12.98 -4.36
N ALA A 137 3.27 13.13 -3.67
CA ALA A 137 3.71 14.39 -3.09
C ALA A 137 5.20 14.62 -3.31
N LEU A 138 5.66 15.83 -3.06
CA LEU A 138 7.09 16.13 -2.91
C LEU A 138 7.47 16.13 -1.43
N TRP A 139 8.70 15.74 -1.15
CA TRP A 139 9.28 15.78 0.18
C TRP A 139 10.68 16.40 0.09
N ASP A 140 10.96 17.40 0.93
CA ASP A 140 12.27 18.00 1.10
C ASP A 140 12.69 17.91 2.58
N ARG A 141 14.00 17.80 2.81
CA ARG A 141 14.64 17.72 4.13
C ARG A 141 14.78 19.09 4.82
N SER A 142 14.28 20.17 4.22
CA SER A 142 14.38 21.52 4.77
C SER A 142 14.10 21.56 6.28
N PRO A 143 15.04 22.08 7.10
CA PRO A 143 14.86 22.18 8.54
C PRO A 143 13.67 23.10 8.80
N SER A 144 12.61 22.55 9.37
CA SER A 144 11.41 23.27 9.78
C SER A 144 11.76 24.51 10.58
N GLY A 145 11.55 25.68 9.99
CA GLY A 145 11.83 26.99 10.60
C GLY A 145 11.32 28.19 9.81
N SER A 146 10.29 28.06 8.98
CA SER A 146 9.41 29.16 8.55
C SER A 146 8.35 28.60 7.60
N GLY A 147 7.08 28.78 7.95
CA GLY A 147 5.96 28.41 7.10
C GLY A 147 5.97 29.25 5.83
N SER A 148 6.36 28.65 4.71
CA SER A 148 6.09 29.16 3.37
C SER A 148 6.13 28.04 2.32
N GLY A 149 5.75 26.82 2.70
CA GLY A 149 5.35 25.79 1.75
C GLY A 149 3.92 26.09 1.28
N VAL A 150 3.72 26.28 -0.01
CA VAL A 150 2.40 26.44 -0.62
C VAL A 150 1.59 25.16 -0.35
N GLY A 151 0.57 25.29 0.49
CA GLY A 151 -0.15 24.18 1.12
C GLY A 151 -0.01 24.30 2.63
N ALA A 152 -0.75 25.22 3.23
CA ALA A 152 -0.82 25.38 4.68
C ALA A 152 -1.31 24.07 5.31
N VAL A 153 -0.38 23.23 5.73
CA VAL A 153 -0.66 22.02 6.50
C VAL A 153 -1.09 22.47 7.89
N HIS A 154 -2.33 22.15 8.24
CA HIS A 154 -2.97 22.47 9.50
C HIS A 154 -2.08 22.02 10.69
N PRO A 155 -2.02 22.76 11.82
CA PRO A 155 -1.24 22.40 13.01
C PRO A 155 -1.56 21.04 13.66
N TYR A 156 -2.59 20.33 13.18
CA TYR A 156 -2.99 19.00 13.64
C TYR A 156 -2.46 17.85 12.77
N CYS A 157 -1.83 18.14 11.63
CA CYS A 157 -1.16 17.15 10.80
C CYS A 157 0.36 17.23 11.08
N PRO A 158 0.99 16.18 11.67
CA PRO A 158 2.42 16.18 11.89
C PRO A 158 3.19 16.41 10.58
N PRO A 159 4.39 17.04 10.60
CA PRO A 159 5.25 17.12 9.44
C PRO A 159 5.45 15.71 8.88
N HIS A 160 5.21 15.56 7.57
CA HIS A 160 5.07 14.25 6.92
C HIS A 160 6.26 13.34 7.25
N PRO A 161 6.02 12.08 7.66
CA PRO A 161 7.09 11.18 8.05
C PRO A 161 8.07 11.01 6.89
N HIS A 162 9.36 11.10 7.21
CA HIS A 162 10.47 10.87 6.29
C HIS A 162 10.26 9.58 5.47
N PRO A 163 10.67 9.53 4.19
CA PRO A 163 10.64 8.31 3.40
C PRO A 163 11.23 7.13 4.17
N HIS A 164 10.46 6.04 4.25
CA HIS A 164 10.85 4.92 5.09
C HIS A 164 12.02 4.15 4.44
N PRO A 165 13.16 3.93 5.11
CA PRO A 165 14.39 3.42 4.49
C PRO A 165 14.28 2.00 3.92
N ARG A 166 13.28 1.24 4.38
CA ARG A 166 12.94 -0.11 3.86
C ARG A 166 12.24 -0.10 2.49
N PHE A 167 11.57 0.98 2.14
CA PHE A 167 10.70 1.05 0.96
C PHE A 167 11.24 2.13 0.03
N ARG A 168 12.27 1.74 -0.74
CA ARG A 168 13.07 2.58 -1.62
C ARG A 168 12.77 2.29 -3.09
N LEU A 169 11.58 2.71 -3.56
CA LEU A 169 11.21 2.55 -4.97
C LEU A 169 11.99 3.52 -5.88
N ASP A 170 12.71 4.49 -5.30
CA ASP A 170 13.74 5.29 -5.97
C ASP A 170 14.91 4.46 -6.51
N LEU A 171 15.21 3.32 -5.88
CA LEU A 171 16.20 2.37 -6.38
C LEU A 171 15.60 1.30 -7.29
N HIS A 172 14.27 1.21 -7.36
CA HIS A 172 13.52 0.17 -8.07
C HIS A 172 12.52 0.80 -9.05
N ARG A 173 13.03 1.69 -9.91
CA ARG A 173 12.20 2.40 -10.90
C ARG A 173 11.38 1.46 -11.78
N HIS A 174 11.89 0.27 -12.09
CA HIS A 174 11.18 -0.76 -12.85
C HIS A 174 9.83 -1.22 -12.25
N LEU A 175 9.53 -0.87 -10.99
CA LEU A 175 8.26 -1.15 -10.32
C LEU A 175 7.21 -0.05 -10.52
N TRP A 176 7.51 1.03 -11.23
CA TRP A 176 6.54 2.12 -11.46
C TRP A 176 6.82 2.96 -12.72
N ASP A 177 8.04 2.97 -13.24
CA ASP A 177 8.46 3.65 -14.45
C ASP A 177 8.31 2.70 -15.65
N ALA A 178 7.38 3.03 -16.55
CA ALA A 178 7.06 2.20 -17.70
C ALA A 178 8.26 1.99 -18.64
N SER A 179 9.17 2.96 -18.71
CA SER A 179 10.38 2.86 -19.56
C SER A 179 11.44 1.93 -18.98
N ARG A 180 11.38 1.67 -17.67
CA ARG A 180 12.35 0.84 -16.94
C ARG A 180 11.79 -0.52 -16.56
N ALA A 181 10.52 -0.80 -16.85
CA ALA A 181 9.87 -2.06 -16.52
C ALA A 181 10.62 -3.30 -17.05
N GLY A 182 11.34 -3.18 -18.17
CA GLY A 182 12.18 -4.25 -18.70
C GLY A 182 13.26 -4.76 -17.73
N GLU A 183 13.73 -3.94 -16.79
CA GLU A 183 14.69 -4.37 -15.77
C GLU A 183 14.09 -5.37 -14.76
N LEU A 184 12.76 -5.50 -14.68
CA LEU A 184 12.08 -6.42 -13.77
C LEU A 184 12.72 -7.80 -13.80
N ARG A 185 12.97 -8.35 -14.98
CA ARG A 185 13.56 -9.69 -15.15
C ARG A 185 14.90 -9.83 -14.41
N THR A 186 15.83 -8.92 -14.72
CA THR A 186 17.19 -8.95 -14.18
C THR A 186 17.24 -8.60 -12.69
N ARG A 187 16.27 -7.81 -12.20
CA ARG A 187 16.23 -7.29 -10.82
C ARG A 187 15.43 -8.18 -9.85
N SER A 188 14.59 -9.09 -10.36
CA SER A 188 13.64 -9.89 -9.54
C SER A 188 14.06 -11.34 -9.29
N GLY A 189 15.24 -11.76 -9.77
CA GLY A 189 15.68 -13.16 -9.68
C GLY A 189 14.90 -14.10 -10.61
N ALA A 190 14.37 -13.59 -11.72
CA ALA A 190 13.60 -14.36 -12.68
C ALA A 190 14.40 -15.51 -13.30
N ASP A 191 15.68 -15.27 -13.57
CA ASP A 191 16.60 -16.23 -14.19
C ASP A 191 17.07 -17.33 -13.23
N GLY A 192 16.74 -17.22 -11.93
CA GLY A 192 17.09 -18.18 -10.89
C GLY A 192 18.59 -18.23 -10.56
N PRO A 193 18.98 -18.97 -9.50
CA PRO A 193 20.39 -19.20 -9.23
C PRO A 193 21.02 -20.07 -10.35
N PRO A 194 22.32 -19.90 -10.66
CA PRO A 194 23.01 -20.77 -11.61
C PRO A 194 22.85 -22.25 -11.22
N PRO A 195 22.76 -23.19 -12.18
CA PRO A 195 22.66 -24.62 -11.88
C PRO A 195 23.86 -25.07 -11.04
N GLY A 196 23.62 -25.60 -9.83
CA GLY A 196 24.65 -26.16 -8.95
C GLY A 196 24.87 -25.45 -7.60
N LEU A 197 24.20 -24.32 -7.32
CA LEU A 197 24.42 -23.50 -6.12
C LEU A 197 23.36 -23.61 -4.99
N SER A 198 22.47 -24.61 -4.95
CA SER A 198 21.43 -24.60 -3.91
C SER A 198 21.10 -25.98 -3.33
N ALA A 199 21.72 -26.27 -2.18
CA ALA A 199 20.95 -26.89 -1.11
C ALA A 199 20.10 -25.78 -0.45
N PRO A 200 18.86 -26.05 -0.02
CA PRO A 200 18.07 -25.09 0.72
C PRO A 200 18.82 -24.67 1.99
N ASP A 201 19.01 -23.37 2.20
CA ASP A 201 19.64 -22.86 3.41
C ASP A 201 18.64 -22.95 4.58
N PRO A 202 18.86 -23.83 5.57
CA PRO A 202 17.93 -24.01 6.68
C PRO A 202 17.81 -22.76 7.56
N GLU A 203 18.73 -21.79 7.46
CA GLU A 203 18.64 -20.53 8.18
C GLU A 203 17.67 -19.52 7.52
N LEU A 204 17.26 -19.76 6.27
CA LEU A 204 16.33 -18.89 5.54
C LEU A 204 14.87 -19.37 5.68
N PRO A 205 13.88 -18.44 5.71
CA PRO A 205 12.47 -18.80 5.65
C PRO A 205 12.20 -19.68 4.43
N GLN A 206 11.58 -20.85 4.65
CA GLN A 206 11.26 -21.83 3.62
C GLN A 206 12.49 -22.21 2.76
N GLY A 207 13.67 -22.31 3.37
CA GLY A 207 14.89 -22.72 2.66
C GLY A 207 15.41 -21.70 1.63
N GLY A 208 14.91 -20.45 1.68
CA GLY A 208 15.27 -19.40 0.72
C GLY A 208 14.31 -19.27 -0.46
N LEU A 209 13.31 -20.15 -0.59
CA LEU A 209 12.38 -20.23 -1.74
C LEU A 209 11.58 -18.95 -2.02
N ARG A 210 11.50 -18.03 -1.05
CA ARG A 210 10.76 -16.75 -1.16
C ARG A 210 11.64 -15.52 -1.23
N CYS A 211 12.95 -15.71 -1.15
CA CYS A 211 13.94 -14.65 -1.11
C CYS A 211 14.67 -14.55 -2.45
N ALA A 212 14.95 -13.33 -2.92
CA ALA A 212 15.78 -13.11 -4.11
C ALA A 212 17.28 -13.17 -3.74
N VAL A 213 17.70 -14.27 -3.10
CA VAL A 213 19.04 -14.40 -2.48
C VAL A 213 20.16 -14.18 -3.48
N ASP A 214 19.96 -14.67 -4.72
CA ASP A 214 20.89 -14.52 -5.83
C ASP A 214 21.15 -13.04 -6.18
N ARG A 215 20.20 -12.14 -5.92
CA ARG A 215 20.29 -10.71 -6.23
C ARG A 215 20.67 -9.82 -5.06
N TRP A 216 20.75 -10.34 -3.84
CA TRP A 216 21.08 -9.53 -2.67
C TRP A 216 22.42 -8.79 -2.79
N ALA A 217 23.43 -9.39 -3.41
CA ALA A 217 24.74 -8.76 -3.62
C ALA A 217 24.66 -7.53 -4.53
N ASP A 218 24.05 -7.68 -5.70
CA ASP A 218 23.93 -6.59 -6.69
C ASP A 218 23.06 -5.45 -6.14
N GLU A 219 21.95 -5.78 -5.48
CA GLU A 219 21.06 -4.80 -4.88
C GLU A 219 21.69 -4.10 -3.68
N ALA A 220 22.51 -4.80 -2.88
CA ALA A 220 23.31 -4.19 -1.82
C ALA A 220 24.32 -3.20 -2.39
N ALA A 221 24.98 -3.53 -3.51
CA ALA A 221 25.90 -2.61 -4.18
C ALA A 221 25.18 -1.35 -4.71
N ILE A 222 23.97 -1.50 -5.27
CA ILE A 222 23.10 -0.37 -5.69
C ILE A 222 22.76 0.52 -4.48
N LEU A 223 22.32 -0.09 -3.38
CA LEU A 223 21.99 0.63 -2.15
C LEU A 223 23.20 1.40 -1.60
N LEU A 224 24.36 0.75 -1.48
CA LEU A 224 25.57 1.37 -0.95
C LEU A 224 26.01 2.57 -1.79
N ARG A 225 25.99 2.44 -3.13
CA ARG A 225 26.26 3.57 -4.04
C ARG A 225 25.30 4.73 -3.81
N ALA A 226 24.00 4.45 -3.65
CA ALA A 226 23.00 5.48 -3.38
C ALA A 226 23.18 6.17 -2.01
N GLU A 227 23.74 5.47 -1.03
CA GLU A 227 24.11 6.02 0.27
C GLU A 227 25.51 6.70 0.26
N GLY A 228 26.19 6.76 -0.90
CA GLY A 228 27.52 7.34 -1.03
C GLY A 228 28.63 6.51 -0.37
N ARG A 229 28.40 5.20 -0.19
CA ARG A 229 29.34 4.26 0.44
C ARG A 229 29.94 3.33 -0.62
N PRO A 230 31.27 3.20 -0.71
CA PRO A 230 31.90 2.32 -1.70
C PRO A 230 31.76 0.84 -1.34
N ALA A 231 31.69 0.51 -0.05
CA ALA A 231 31.61 -0.85 0.48
C ALA A 231 31.03 -0.84 1.91
N GLY A 232 30.66 -2.02 2.42
CA GLY A 232 30.33 -2.21 3.82
C GLY A 232 29.13 -3.14 4.05
N PRO A 233 28.78 -3.37 5.32
CA PRO A 233 27.67 -4.24 5.65
C PRO A 233 26.34 -3.65 5.19
N VAL A 234 25.40 -4.52 4.82
CA VAL A 234 23.99 -4.24 4.53
C VAL A 234 23.12 -5.21 5.31
N ALA A 235 22.08 -4.71 5.97
CA ALA A 235 21.17 -5.53 6.75
C ALA A 235 20.00 -6.06 5.89
N VAL A 236 19.82 -7.37 5.80
CA VAL A 236 18.67 -8.02 5.15
C VAL A 236 17.62 -8.37 6.20
N ARG A 237 16.38 -7.91 6.02
CA ARG A 237 15.30 -8.09 7.01
C ARG A 237 14.26 -9.09 6.53
N LEU A 238 14.32 -10.29 7.11
CA LEU A 238 13.43 -11.41 6.80
C LEU A 238 12.20 -11.49 7.71
N GLY A 239 12.17 -10.69 8.79
CA GLY A 239 11.02 -10.64 9.69
C GLY A 239 11.21 -9.65 10.84
N ARG A 240 10.27 -9.65 11.79
CA ARG A 240 10.36 -8.77 12.99
C ARG A 240 11.60 -9.08 13.85
N ARG A 241 12.01 -10.34 13.92
CA ARG A 241 13.13 -10.82 14.74
C ARG A 241 14.26 -11.47 13.93
N HIS A 242 14.13 -11.51 12.60
CA HIS A 242 15.07 -12.18 11.73
C HIS A 242 15.78 -11.16 10.83
N ARG A 243 17.07 -10.96 11.06
CA ARG A 243 17.93 -10.05 10.30
C ARG A 243 19.28 -10.72 10.05
N LEU A 244 19.75 -10.60 8.82
CA LEU A 244 21.05 -11.07 8.37
C LEU A 244 21.93 -9.87 8.01
N LEU A 245 23.24 -10.03 8.10
CA LEU A 245 24.22 -9.06 7.63
C LEU A 245 24.90 -9.61 6.39
N LEU A 246 24.87 -8.82 5.32
CA LEU A 246 25.55 -9.09 4.06
C LEU A 246 26.74 -8.13 3.95
N ASP A 247 27.96 -8.65 3.87
CA ASP A 247 29.13 -7.85 3.53
C ASP A 247 29.28 -7.84 2.01
N ALA A 248 28.95 -6.70 1.39
CA ALA A 248 29.14 -6.51 -0.04
C ALA A 248 30.58 -6.04 -0.29
N ASP A 249 31.41 -6.93 -0.84
CA ASP A 249 32.79 -6.63 -1.22
C ASP A 249 32.83 -6.02 -2.64
N PRO A 250 33.58 -4.92 -2.88
CA PRO A 250 33.73 -4.31 -4.20
C PRO A 250 34.47 -5.18 -5.24
N SER A 251 35.13 -6.27 -4.82
CA SER A 251 35.92 -7.14 -5.71
C SER A 251 35.10 -8.13 -6.55
N GLY A 252 33.77 -8.17 -6.39
CA GLY A 252 32.89 -9.04 -7.19
C GLY A 252 32.93 -10.52 -6.81
N GLU A 253 33.63 -10.89 -5.73
CA GLU A 253 33.46 -12.21 -5.13
C GLU A 253 32.02 -12.36 -4.60
N PRO A 254 31.37 -13.53 -4.79
CA PRO A 254 30.05 -13.76 -4.25
C PRO A 254 30.07 -13.53 -2.74
N PRO A 255 29.02 -12.90 -2.17
CA PRO A 255 29.02 -12.53 -0.77
C PRO A 255 29.30 -13.75 0.10
N ARG A 256 30.14 -13.57 1.11
CA ARG A 256 30.27 -14.55 2.18
C ARG A 256 28.89 -14.77 2.79
N THR A 257 28.59 -16.03 3.11
CA THR A 257 27.30 -16.48 3.63
C THR A 257 26.73 -15.47 4.65
N PRO A 258 25.46 -15.07 4.50
CA PRO A 258 24.86 -14.07 5.38
C PRO A 258 24.98 -14.53 6.84
N SER A 259 25.47 -13.66 7.72
CA SER A 259 25.63 -13.99 9.14
C SER A 259 24.51 -13.39 9.98
N ARG A 260 24.13 -14.08 11.07
CA ARG A 260 23.05 -13.61 11.94
C ARG A 260 23.48 -12.36 12.71
N ALA A 261 22.82 -11.23 12.44
CA ALA A 261 23.20 -9.95 13.04
C ALA A 261 22.70 -9.81 14.50
N ALA A 262 23.57 -9.37 15.42
CA ALA A 262 23.14 -8.91 16.73
C ALA A 262 22.29 -7.63 16.60
N ARG A 263 21.13 -7.56 17.28
CA ARG A 263 20.12 -6.47 17.14
C ARG A 263 20.68 -5.04 17.23
N ARG A 264 21.75 -4.80 17.99
CA ARG A 264 22.36 -3.48 18.18
C ARG A 264 23.25 -3.03 17.01
N ALA A 265 23.89 -3.95 16.28
CA ALA A 265 24.77 -3.63 15.15
C ALA A 265 24.00 -3.23 13.88
N SER A 266 22.71 -3.60 13.77
CA SER A 266 21.88 -3.36 12.58
C SER A 266 21.24 -1.96 12.52
N ALA A 267 21.31 -1.16 13.58
CA ALA A 267 20.61 0.14 13.63
C ALA A 267 21.32 1.26 12.85
N THR A 268 22.62 1.11 12.60
CA THR A 268 23.48 2.11 11.93
C THR A 268 23.85 1.71 10.49
N VAL A 269 23.33 0.57 10.03
CA VAL A 269 23.68 -0.03 8.74
C VAL A 269 22.51 0.15 7.76
N PRO A 270 22.78 0.47 6.47
CA PRO A 270 21.74 0.50 5.45
C PRO A 270 20.97 -0.83 5.41
N VAL A 271 19.65 -0.73 5.23
CA VAL A 271 18.77 -1.91 5.18
C VAL A 271 18.43 -2.17 3.72
N LEU A 272 18.62 -3.42 3.27
CA LEU A 272 18.23 -3.83 1.93
C LEU A 272 16.73 -3.54 1.73
N PRO A 273 16.33 -2.86 0.64
CA PRO A 273 14.94 -2.58 0.39
C PRO A 273 14.11 -3.86 0.29
N ASP A 274 12.85 -3.78 0.70
CA ASP A 274 11.94 -4.94 0.68
C ASP A 274 11.80 -5.52 -0.74
N ALA A 275 11.74 -4.65 -1.76
CA ALA A 275 11.66 -5.02 -3.16
C ALA A 275 12.86 -5.84 -3.67
N ALA A 276 14.03 -5.69 -3.04
CA ALA A 276 15.24 -6.46 -3.33
C ALA A 276 15.39 -7.69 -2.44
N THR A 277 14.67 -7.74 -1.32
CA THR A 277 14.79 -8.83 -0.34
C THR A 277 14.01 -10.06 -0.77
N TRP A 278 12.77 -9.85 -1.22
CA TRP A 278 11.81 -10.92 -1.52
C TRP A 278 11.68 -11.14 -3.01
N LEU A 279 11.31 -12.36 -3.42
CA LEU A 279 10.90 -12.62 -4.80
C LEU A 279 9.68 -11.78 -5.15
N LEU A 280 9.58 -11.42 -6.43
CA LEU A 280 8.44 -10.69 -6.94
C LEU A 280 7.17 -11.54 -6.83
N PRO A 281 6.03 -10.99 -6.35
CA PRO A 281 4.78 -11.74 -6.26
C PRO A 281 4.36 -12.41 -7.57
N ASP A 282 4.55 -11.74 -8.71
CA ASP A 282 4.22 -12.31 -10.03
C ASP A 282 5.08 -13.53 -10.36
N LEU A 283 6.36 -13.55 -9.97
CA LEU A 283 7.22 -14.71 -10.16
C LEU A 283 6.81 -15.87 -9.27
N GLU A 284 6.44 -15.59 -8.02
CA GLU A 284 5.94 -16.64 -7.12
C GLU A 284 4.66 -17.29 -7.67
N LEU A 285 3.70 -16.48 -8.15
CA LEU A 285 2.45 -16.97 -8.73
C LEU A 285 2.67 -17.75 -10.04
N LEU A 286 3.55 -17.28 -10.92
CA LEU A 286 3.92 -17.97 -12.16
C LEU A 286 4.60 -19.32 -11.86
N ARG A 287 5.58 -19.35 -10.95
CA ARG A 287 6.30 -20.58 -10.58
C ARG A 287 5.38 -21.61 -9.92
N ALA A 288 4.36 -21.16 -9.20
CA ALA A 288 3.33 -22.01 -8.62
C ALA A 288 2.26 -22.46 -9.64
N GLY A 289 2.29 -21.96 -10.88
CA GLY A 289 1.28 -22.28 -11.90
C GLY A 289 -0.12 -21.75 -11.59
N LEU A 290 -0.23 -20.76 -10.70
CA LEU A 290 -1.50 -20.19 -10.26
C LEU A 290 -2.01 -19.07 -11.17
N VAL A 291 -1.13 -18.51 -12.00
CA VAL A 291 -1.46 -17.50 -13.01
C VAL A 291 -0.67 -17.77 -14.29
N GLU A 292 -1.25 -17.38 -15.41
CA GLU A 292 -0.59 -17.34 -16.71
C GLU A 292 -0.06 -15.94 -17.03
N ALA A 293 0.88 -15.85 -17.97
CA ALA A 293 1.49 -14.58 -18.38
C ALA A 293 0.45 -13.56 -18.86
N GLY A 294 -0.59 -14.00 -19.57
CA GLY A 294 -1.66 -13.12 -20.08
C GLY A 294 -2.55 -12.55 -18.99
N GLN A 295 -2.52 -13.12 -17.78
CA GLN A 295 -3.20 -12.54 -16.64
C GLN A 295 -2.37 -11.40 -16.05
N LEU A 296 -1.04 -11.40 -16.16
CA LEU A 296 -0.14 -10.41 -15.56
C LEU A 296 -0.36 -8.97 -16.06
N HIS A 297 0.17 -7.98 -15.33
CA HIS A 297 0.21 -6.61 -15.83
C HIS A 297 1.03 -6.59 -17.13
N PRO A 298 0.62 -5.93 -18.23
CA PRO A 298 1.28 -6.03 -19.53
C PRO A 298 2.79 -5.73 -19.50
N LEU A 299 3.20 -4.70 -18.76
CA LEU A 299 4.63 -4.38 -18.56
C LEU A 299 5.41 -5.48 -17.80
N VAL A 300 4.76 -6.17 -16.86
CA VAL A 300 5.36 -7.28 -16.09
C VAL A 300 5.42 -8.52 -16.97
N ALA A 301 4.35 -8.84 -17.69
CA ALA A 301 4.28 -9.96 -18.63
C ALA A 301 5.40 -9.85 -19.68
N ALA A 302 5.55 -8.67 -20.30
CA ALA A 302 6.57 -8.41 -21.31
C ALA A 302 8.00 -8.55 -20.76
N ALA A 303 8.24 -8.20 -19.49
CA ALA A 303 9.55 -8.31 -18.87
C ALA A 303 9.87 -9.77 -18.45
N LEU A 304 8.93 -10.45 -17.80
CA LEU A 304 9.16 -11.78 -17.23
C LEU A 304 9.06 -12.92 -18.26
N VAL A 305 8.25 -12.74 -19.31
CA VAL A 305 8.01 -13.74 -20.36
C VAL A 305 8.29 -13.12 -21.74
N PRO A 306 9.57 -13.01 -22.15
CA PRO A 306 9.94 -12.47 -23.46
C PRO A 306 9.27 -13.25 -24.60
N GLY A 307 8.73 -12.53 -25.58
CA GLY A 307 7.99 -13.14 -26.70
C GLY A 307 6.53 -13.44 -26.40
N HIS A 308 6.04 -13.17 -25.18
CA HIS A 308 4.60 -13.19 -24.90
C HIS A 308 3.90 -12.13 -25.75
N VAL A 309 3.04 -12.59 -26.66
CA VAL A 309 2.10 -11.71 -27.36
C VAL A 309 0.89 -11.55 -26.44
N PRO A 310 0.51 -10.31 -26.06
CA PRO A 310 -0.68 -10.10 -25.28
C PRO A 310 -1.87 -10.72 -26.00
N THR A 311 -2.44 -11.78 -25.42
CA THR A 311 -3.80 -12.16 -25.73
C THR A 311 -4.68 -11.00 -25.30
N GLY A 312 -5.58 -10.55 -26.19
CA GLY A 312 -6.54 -9.50 -25.88
C GLY A 312 -7.26 -9.76 -24.54
N PRO A 313 -7.83 -8.72 -23.92
CA PRO A 313 -8.34 -8.82 -22.56
C PRO A 313 -9.27 -10.03 -22.44
N PRO A 314 -9.07 -10.89 -21.43
CA PRO A 314 -10.00 -11.98 -21.18
C PRO A 314 -11.38 -11.36 -21.01
N ARG A 315 -12.33 -11.80 -21.84
CA ARG A 315 -13.72 -11.36 -21.75
C ARG A 315 -14.17 -11.70 -20.32
N PRO A 316 -14.77 -10.76 -19.56
CA PRO A 316 -15.35 -11.12 -18.28
C PRO A 316 -16.29 -12.31 -18.53
N PRO A 317 -16.32 -13.32 -17.63
CA PRO A 317 -17.31 -14.37 -17.75
C PRO A 317 -18.67 -13.70 -17.85
N ASP A 318 -19.38 -14.01 -18.93
CA ASP A 318 -20.70 -13.51 -19.21
C ASP A 318 -21.66 -14.13 -18.18
N LEU A 319 -21.71 -13.51 -16.99
CA LEU A 319 -22.69 -13.86 -15.96
C LEU A 319 -24.03 -13.15 -16.20
N ALA A 320 -24.15 -12.40 -17.29
CA ALA A 320 -25.36 -11.67 -17.62
C ALA A 320 -26.32 -12.57 -18.42
N GLY A 321 -27.36 -13.07 -17.75
CA GLY A 321 -28.62 -13.37 -18.43
C GLY A 321 -29.23 -14.74 -18.19
N ALA A 322 -28.57 -15.66 -17.48
CA ALA A 322 -29.22 -16.90 -17.06
C ALA A 322 -30.19 -16.58 -15.91
N PRO A 323 -31.50 -16.81 -16.06
CA PRO A 323 -32.46 -16.57 -14.99
C PRO A 323 -32.15 -17.49 -13.80
N HIS A 324 -32.17 -16.92 -12.60
CA HIS A 324 -32.03 -17.67 -11.36
C HIS A 324 -33.29 -18.51 -11.13
N LEU A 325 -33.13 -19.80 -10.80
CA LEU A 325 -34.24 -20.73 -10.61
C LEU A 325 -34.56 -20.90 -9.13
N VAL A 326 -35.85 -20.81 -8.77
CA VAL A 326 -36.35 -20.95 -7.40
C VAL A 326 -37.53 -21.91 -7.39
N GLU A 327 -37.54 -22.86 -6.47
CA GLU A 327 -38.70 -23.71 -6.23
C GLU A 327 -39.79 -22.90 -5.51
N CYS A 328 -40.93 -22.67 -6.18
CA CYS A 328 -42.07 -21.93 -5.68
C CYS A 328 -43.34 -22.77 -5.85
N ARG A 329 -44.04 -23.06 -4.74
CA ARG A 329 -45.29 -23.84 -4.73
C ARG A 329 -45.20 -25.18 -5.50
N GLY A 330 -44.03 -25.84 -5.46
CA GLY A 330 -43.78 -27.14 -6.12
C GLY A 330 -43.40 -27.07 -7.60
N ALA A 331 -43.15 -25.88 -8.16
CA ALA A 331 -42.66 -25.68 -9.52
C ALA A 331 -41.36 -24.85 -9.52
N LEU A 332 -40.52 -25.02 -10.55
CA LEU A 332 -39.33 -24.18 -10.75
C LEU A 332 -39.73 -22.88 -11.45
N HIS A 333 -39.55 -21.76 -10.76
CA HIS A 333 -39.79 -20.41 -11.27
C HIS A 333 -38.47 -19.71 -11.58
N ARG A 334 -38.49 -18.80 -12.56
CA ARG A 334 -37.38 -18.00 -13.06
C ARG A 334 -37.43 -16.60 -12.48
N ILE A 335 -36.27 -16.10 -12.09
CA ILE A 335 -36.05 -14.72 -11.68
C ILE A 335 -35.00 -14.12 -12.61
N GLY A 336 -35.31 -12.97 -13.19
CA GLY A 336 -34.43 -12.30 -14.14
C GLY A 336 -34.65 -10.80 -14.16
N LEU A 337 -33.78 -10.08 -14.88
CA LEU A 337 -33.90 -8.63 -15.03
C LEU A 337 -34.97 -8.30 -16.07
N VAL A 338 -35.94 -7.47 -15.69
CA VAL A 338 -36.92 -6.84 -16.59
C VAL A 338 -36.82 -5.34 -16.37
N ASP A 339 -36.62 -4.57 -17.44
CA ASP A 339 -36.42 -3.11 -17.39
C ASP A 339 -35.37 -2.65 -16.35
N GLY A 340 -34.33 -3.47 -16.16
CA GLY A 340 -33.25 -3.18 -15.23
C GLY A 340 -33.58 -3.41 -13.75
N VAL A 341 -34.62 -4.20 -13.45
CA VAL A 341 -35.02 -4.59 -12.09
C VAL A 341 -35.18 -6.12 -11.99
N LEU A 342 -34.59 -6.71 -10.96
CA LEU A 342 -34.72 -8.14 -10.66
C LEU A 342 -36.17 -8.52 -10.31
N THR A 343 -36.79 -9.34 -11.17
CA THR A 343 -38.22 -9.64 -11.15
C THR A 343 -38.49 -11.14 -11.29
N PRO A 344 -39.43 -11.73 -10.53
CA PRO A 344 -39.95 -13.07 -10.79
C PRO A 344 -40.74 -13.11 -12.10
N LEU A 345 -40.28 -13.89 -13.08
CA LEU A 345 -40.85 -13.91 -14.44
C LEU A 345 -42.11 -14.75 -14.58
N ASP A 346 -42.31 -15.71 -13.67
CA ASP A 346 -43.43 -16.67 -13.72
C ASP A 346 -44.61 -16.25 -12.81
N HIS A 347 -44.67 -14.97 -12.44
CA HIS A 347 -45.78 -14.37 -11.67
C HIS A 347 -46.31 -13.11 -12.35
N ASP A 348 -47.62 -12.89 -12.27
CA ASP A 348 -48.23 -11.65 -12.72
C ASP A 348 -47.90 -10.49 -11.74
N PRO A 349 -47.65 -9.26 -12.22
CA PRO A 349 -47.34 -8.13 -11.34
C PRO A 349 -48.42 -7.82 -10.29
N ALA A 350 -49.72 -8.08 -10.55
CA ALA A 350 -50.75 -7.90 -9.54
C ALA A 350 -50.70 -8.99 -8.46
N GLU A 351 -50.28 -10.20 -8.81
CA GLU A 351 -49.98 -11.25 -7.84
C GLU A 351 -48.81 -10.84 -6.95
N LEU A 352 -47.69 -10.42 -7.54
CA LEU A 352 -46.51 -10.00 -6.78
C LEU A 352 -46.83 -8.86 -5.79
N ARG A 353 -47.54 -7.82 -6.23
CA ARG A 353 -47.95 -6.71 -5.35
C ARG A 353 -48.81 -7.18 -4.18
N ARG A 354 -49.76 -8.07 -4.41
CA ARG A 354 -50.60 -8.64 -3.35
C ARG A 354 -49.77 -9.44 -2.36
N GLU A 355 -48.85 -10.27 -2.86
CA GLU A 355 -47.98 -11.08 -2.00
C GLU A 355 -47.05 -10.20 -1.16
N GLU A 356 -46.47 -9.14 -1.73
CA GLU A 356 -45.69 -8.15 -0.98
C GLU A 356 -46.50 -7.47 0.14
N LEU A 357 -47.77 -7.14 -0.10
CA LEU A 357 -48.66 -6.60 0.93
C LEU A 357 -49.00 -7.65 2.01
N LEU A 358 -49.21 -8.91 1.61
CA LEU A 358 -49.51 -9.99 2.53
C LEU A 358 -48.34 -10.31 3.46
N VAL A 359 -47.09 -10.13 3.00
CA VAL A 359 -45.90 -10.27 3.87
C VAL A 359 -46.00 -9.40 5.11
N ALA A 360 -46.50 -8.16 4.99
CA ALA A 360 -46.68 -7.27 6.13
C ALA A 360 -47.73 -7.75 7.14
N LEU A 361 -48.64 -8.64 6.74
CA LEU A 361 -49.77 -9.13 7.54
C LEU A 361 -49.58 -10.55 8.06
N THR A 362 -49.01 -11.45 7.25
CA THR A 362 -48.88 -12.90 7.55
C THR A 362 -47.44 -13.32 7.78
N GLY A 363 -46.46 -12.47 7.44
CA GLY A 363 -45.04 -12.70 7.67
C GLY A 363 -44.36 -13.75 6.79
N THR A 364 -45.08 -14.46 5.91
CA THR A 364 -44.51 -15.55 5.09
C THR A 364 -44.55 -15.21 3.60
N PRO A 365 -43.47 -14.63 3.04
CA PRO A 365 -43.39 -14.35 1.59
C PRO A 365 -43.38 -15.63 0.75
N LEU A 366 -43.82 -15.52 -0.50
CA LEU A 366 -43.54 -16.54 -1.51
C LEU A 366 -42.02 -16.75 -1.68
N PRO A 367 -41.57 -17.97 -1.99
CA PRO A 367 -40.15 -18.24 -2.25
C PRO A 367 -39.51 -17.30 -3.27
N CYS A 368 -40.21 -16.95 -4.36
CA CYS A 368 -39.70 -15.99 -5.34
C CYS A 368 -39.55 -14.56 -4.78
N VAL A 369 -40.54 -14.07 -4.03
CA VAL A 369 -40.48 -12.75 -3.38
C VAL A 369 -39.36 -12.72 -2.33
N ARG A 370 -39.22 -13.80 -1.56
CA ARG A 370 -38.13 -13.97 -0.59
C ARG A 370 -36.76 -13.99 -1.26
N ALA A 371 -36.62 -14.69 -2.38
CA ALA A 371 -35.35 -14.76 -3.12
C ALA A 371 -34.93 -13.39 -3.66
N VAL A 372 -35.87 -12.61 -4.20
CA VAL A 372 -35.60 -11.22 -4.61
C VAL A 372 -35.22 -10.35 -3.41
N ASP A 373 -35.94 -10.46 -2.29
CA ASP A 373 -35.63 -9.69 -1.07
C ASP A 373 -34.23 -10.05 -0.52
N GLU A 374 -33.87 -11.33 -0.48
CA GLU A 374 -32.55 -11.79 -0.04
C GLU A 374 -31.44 -11.28 -0.97
N ALA A 375 -31.65 -11.30 -2.29
CA ALA A 375 -30.71 -10.73 -3.25
C ALA A 375 -30.45 -9.24 -3.00
N HIS A 376 -31.47 -8.47 -2.61
CA HIS A 376 -31.30 -7.05 -2.30
C HIS A 376 -30.60 -6.80 -0.95
N ARG A 377 -30.82 -7.66 0.05
CA ARG A 377 -30.30 -7.44 1.42
C ARG A 377 -28.92 -8.06 1.64
N ARG A 378 -28.73 -9.30 1.20
CA ARG A 378 -27.54 -10.10 1.48
C ARG A 378 -27.26 -11.07 0.33
N PRO A 379 -26.89 -10.55 -0.86
CA PRO A 379 -26.63 -11.39 -2.02
C PRO A 379 -25.45 -12.34 -1.78
N ASP A 380 -25.44 -13.49 -2.45
CA ASP A 380 -24.35 -14.47 -2.36
C ASP A 380 -22.98 -13.87 -2.75
N CYS A 381 -22.98 -12.90 -3.66
CA CYS A 381 -21.78 -12.17 -4.08
C CYS A 381 -21.31 -11.10 -3.09
N LEU A 382 -21.99 -10.89 -1.96
CA LEU A 382 -21.70 -9.80 -1.00
C LEU A 382 -20.25 -9.84 -0.51
N THR A 383 -19.69 -11.03 -0.30
CA THR A 383 -18.27 -11.17 0.08
C THR A 383 -17.36 -10.58 -0.99
N GLY A 384 -17.57 -10.90 -2.27
CA GLY A 384 -16.78 -10.34 -3.38
C GLY A 384 -17.01 -8.85 -3.60
N VAL A 385 -18.20 -8.33 -3.27
CA VAL A 385 -18.49 -6.88 -3.28
C VAL A 385 -17.70 -6.17 -2.17
N ARG A 386 -17.70 -6.72 -0.95
CA ARG A 386 -16.94 -6.17 0.18
C ARG A 386 -15.44 -6.14 -0.09
N GLU A 387 -14.88 -7.24 -0.60
CA GLU A 387 -13.46 -7.32 -0.97
C GLU A 387 -13.09 -6.23 -2.00
N ARG A 388 -13.90 -6.03 -3.04
CA ARG A 388 -13.71 -4.95 -4.02
C ARG A 388 -13.74 -3.57 -3.36
N LEU A 389 -14.74 -3.30 -2.52
CA LEU A 389 -14.85 -2.02 -1.80
C LEU A 389 -13.66 -1.77 -0.86
N ASP A 390 -13.20 -2.79 -0.15
CA ASP A 390 -12.06 -2.71 0.77
C ASP A 390 -10.74 -2.47 0.02
N HIS A 391 -10.61 -3.01 -1.20
CA HIS A 391 -9.49 -2.77 -2.10
C HIS A 391 -9.61 -1.48 -2.94
N GLY A 392 -10.74 -0.77 -2.84
CA GLY A 392 -11.00 0.49 -3.55
C GLY A 392 -11.60 0.35 -4.96
N ASP A 393 -11.90 -0.86 -5.41
CA ASP A 393 -12.56 -1.15 -6.70
C ASP A 393 -14.08 -0.92 -6.60
N ILE A 394 -14.47 0.34 -6.43
CA ILE A 394 -15.88 0.73 -6.33
C ILE A 394 -16.62 0.44 -7.65
N ALA A 395 -15.96 0.68 -8.78
CA ALA A 395 -16.57 0.45 -10.09
C ALA A 395 -16.88 -1.04 -10.32
N GLY A 396 -15.94 -1.94 -10.02
CA GLY A 396 -16.19 -3.37 -10.09
C GLY A 396 -17.22 -3.85 -9.07
N ALA A 397 -17.23 -3.28 -7.85
CA ALA A 397 -18.25 -3.60 -6.84
C ALA A 397 -19.66 -3.25 -7.33
N LEU A 398 -19.83 -2.04 -7.90
CA LEU A 398 -21.11 -1.59 -8.46
C LEU A 398 -21.50 -2.41 -9.70
N ALA A 399 -20.56 -2.73 -10.59
CA ALA A 399 -20.85 -3.56 -11.77
C ALA A 399 -21.38 -4.96 -11.38
N VAL A 400 -20.86 -5.56 -10.31
CA VAL A 400 -21.38 -6.84 -9.79
C VAL A 400 -22.80 -6.68 -9.23
N VAL A 401 -23.06 -5.61 -8.48
CA VAL A 401 -24.39 -5.33 -7.91
C VAL A 401 -25.41 -5.02 -9.01
N GLU A 402 -25.05 -4.18 -9.98
CA GLU A 402 -25.89 -3.83 -11.13
C GLU A 402 -26.15 -5.04 -12.02
N GLY A 403 -25.16 -5.92 -12.20
CA GLY A 403 -25.36 -7.17 -12.94
C GLY A 403 -26.34 -8.13 -12.26
N LEU A 404 -26.40 -8.12 -10.92
CA LEU A 404 -27.28 -8.99 -10.13
C LEU A 404 -28.70 -8.41 -9.97
N LEU A 405 -28.80 -7.15 -9.53
CA LEU A 405 -30.07 -6.52 -9.17
C LEU A 405 -30.68 -5.71 -10.31
N GLY A 406 -29.85 -5.34 -11.29
CA GLY A 406 -30.17 -4.42 -12.36
C GLY A 406 -29.81 -2.97 -12.02
N PRO A 407 -29.55 -2.13 -13.04
CA PRO A 407 -29.12 -0.75 -12.85
C PRO A 407 -30.19 0.18 -12.26
N ALA A 408 -31.47 -0.22 -12.31
CA ALA A 408 -32.59 0.55 -11.76
C ALA A 408 -33.01 0.08 -10.36
N ALA A 409 -32.28 -0.87 -9.76
CA ALA A 409 -32.62 -1.42 -8.46
C ALA A 409 -32.48 -0.37 -7.34
N LEU A 410 -33.52 -0.27 -6.50
CA LEU A 410 -33.46 0.51 -5.27
C LEU A 410 -32.89 -0.37 -4.15
N LEU A 411 -31.78 0.08 -3.55
CA LEU A 411 -31.14 -0.64 -2.45
C LEU A 411 -32.08 -0.69 -1.23
N ARG A 412 -32.33 -1.91 -0.74
CA ARG A 412 -33.11 -2.17 0.47
C ARG A 412 -32.19 -2.20 1.69
N ASP A 413 -32.79 -2.04 2.87
CA ASP A 413 -32.06 -2.15 4.14
C ASP A 413 -31.51 -3.57 4.34
N GLY A 414 -30.20 -3.65 4.54
CA GLY A 414 -29.49 -4.90 4.70
C GLY A 414 -27.98 -4.75 4.53
N ALA A 415 -27.30 -5.90 4.66
CA ALA A 415 -25.84 -5.98 4.69
C ALA A 415 -25.14 -5.45 3.42
N LEU A 416 -25.83 -5.44 2.28
CA LEU A 416 -25.35 -4.82 1.04
C LEU A 416 -25.36 -3.28 1.13
N ARG A 417 -26.48 -2.69 1.54
CA ARG A 417 -26.61 -1.24 1.74
C ARG A 417 -25.59 -0.75 2.76
N ASP A 418 -25.49 -1.43 3.91
CA ASP A 418 -24.53 -1.08 4.97
C ASP A 418 -23.08 -1.06 4.46
N ALA A 419 -22.70 -2.03 3.61
CA ALA A 419 -21.36 -2.10 3.05
C ALA A 419 -21.06 -0.93 2.10
N LEU A 420 -22.03 -0.57 1.25
CA LEU A 420 -21.91 0.56 0.31
C LEU A 420 -21.90 1.91 1.06
N GLU A 421 -22.75 2.07 2.07
CA GLU A 421 -22.81 3.24 2.92
C GLU A 421 -21.50 3.43 3.71
N ALA A 422 -20.99 2.37 4.34
CA ALA A 422 -19.69 2.41 5.01
C ALA A 422 -18.54 2.76 4.05
N ALA A 423 -18.57 2.29 2.79
CA ALA A 423 -17.57 2.67 1.79
C ALA A 423 -17.68 4.15 1.40
N ALA A 424 -18.90 4.68 1.26
CA ALA A 424 -19.15 6.09 0.99
C ALA A 424 -18.67 7.00 2.15
N GLU A 425 -18.99 6.64 3.39
CA GLU A 425 -18.54 7.35 4.60
C GLU A 425 -17.00 7.40 4.70
N ARG A 426 -16.33 6.27 4.42
CA ARG A 426 -14.86 6.24 4.36
C ARG A 426 -14.33 7.23 3.32
N ARG A 427 -14.93 7.29 2.13
CA ARG A 427 -14.51 8.24 1.08
C ARG A 427 -14.69 9.69 1.49
N VAL A 428 -15.79 10.04 2.16
CA VAL A 428 -15.99 11.37 2.74
C VAL A 428 -14.91 11.66 3.78
N THR A 429 -14.64 10.69 4.67
CA THR A 429 -13.60 10.80 5.69
C THR A 429 -12.23 11.10 5.09
N TYR A 430 -11.87 10.40 4.00
CA TYR A 430 -10.64 10.67 3.27
C TYR A 430 -10.62 12.03 2.58
N GLY A 431 -11.72 12.46 1.97
CA GLY A 431 -11.82 13.78 1.38
C GLY A 431 -11.56 14.90 2.41
N LEU A 432 -12.18 14.79 3.59
CA LEU A 432 -11.96 15.71 4.70
C LEU A 432 -10.51 15.67 5.20
N TYR A 433 -9.89 14.49 5.30
CA TYR A 433 -8.48 14.35 5.68
C TYR A 433 -7.56 15.04 4.67
N ARG A 434 -7.78 14.80 3.36
CA ARG A 434 -6.99 15.40 2.29
C ARG A 434 -7.12 16.92 2.24
N ALA A 435 -8.31 17.43 2.57
CA ALA A 435 -8.57 18.87 2.70
C ALA A 435 -8.02 19.49 3.99
N GLY A 436 -7.46 18.70 4.91
CA GLY A 436 -7.00 19.18 6.21
C GLY A 436 -8.12 19.62 7.16
N LEU A 437 -9.37 19.18 6.89
CA LEU A 437 -10.58 19.55 7.64
C LEU A 437 -10.89 18.56 8.78
N PHE A 438 -10.03 17.59 9.03
CA PHE A 438 -10.17 16.68 10.16
C PHE A 438 -9.59 17.26 11.45
N GLY A 439 -10.35 17.16 12.54
CA GLY A 439 -9.84 17.34 13.90
C GLY A 439 -8.81 16.26 14.28
N PRO A 440 -8.24 16.32 15.51
CA PRO A 440 -7.29 15.30 15.97
C PRO A 440 -7.89 13.89 15.83
N ALA A 441 -7.07 12.92 15.46
CA ALA A 441 -7.49 11.52 15.30
C ALA A 441 -8.32 11.06 16.52
N PRO A 442 -9.42 10.32 16.32
CA PRO A 442 -10.25 9.83 17.42
C PRO A 442 -9.37 9.11 18.46
N GLY A 443 -9.39 9.59 19.71
CA GLY A 443 -8.64 8.99 20.83
C GLY A 443 -7.25 9.58 21.14
N ARG A 444 -6.70 10.52 20.34
CA ARG A 444 -5.50 11.27 20.74
C ARG A 444 -5.88 12.54 21.50
N LYS A 445 -5.88 12.47 22.84
CA LYS A 445 -5.79 13.66 23.69
C LYS A 445 -4.37 14.23 23.54
N PHE A 446 -4.22 15.41 22.94
CA PHE A 446 -2.96 16.13 23.00
C PHE A 446 -2.68 16.50 24.46
N ALA A 447 -1.58 16.01 25.02
CA ALA A 447 -0.99 16.68 26.16
C ALA A 447 -0.48 18.05 25.67
N PRO A 448 -0.79 19.16 26.36
CA PRO A 448 -0.23 20.45 26.00
C PRO A 448 1.30 20.36 25.99
N PRO A 449 1.99 21.05 25.05
CA PRO A 449 3.44 21.07 25.05
C PRO A 449 3.94 21.57 26.41
N PRO A 450 5.01 20.99 26.97
CA PRO A 450 5.61 21.52 28.18
C PRO A 450 6.00 22.98 27.92
N PRO A 451 5.72 23.92 28.85
CA PRO A 451 6.11 25.31 28.68
C PRO A 451 7.62 25.37 28.45
N GLY A 452 8.02 25.91 27.31
CA GLY A 452 9.42 26.13 26.99
C GLY A 452 10.09 27.04 28.04
N PRO A 453 11.42 26.97 28.20
CA PRO A 453 12.12 27.78 29.19
C PRO A 453 11.97 29.26 28.81
N THR A 454 11.13 29.98 29.54
CA THR A 454 11.04 31.43 29.44
C THR A 454 12.40 32.02 29.77
N ARG A 455 13.01 32.71 28.78
CA ARG A 455 14.15 33.61 28.98
C ARG A 455 13.69 34.75 29.90
N GLY A 456 13.83 34.54 31.20
CA GLY A 456 13.67 35.55 32.23
C GLY A 456 14.94 36.38 32.32
N THR A 457 14.84 37.61 31.83
CA THR A 457 15.69 38.75 32.10
C THR A 457 16.12 38.80 33.57
N ARG A 458 17.43 38.93 33.82
CA ARG A 458 17.99 39.25 35.13
C ARG A 458 17.43 40.59 35.63
N PRO A 459 17.00 40.70 36.90
CA PRO A 459 17.06 41.94 37.64
C PRO A 459 18.27 41.89 38.59
N ASP A 460 19.12 42.90 38.45
CA ASP A 460 20.15 43.28 39.43
C ASP A 460 19.48 43.97 40.61
N SER A 461 19.66 43.45 41.83
CA SER A 461 19.45 44.24 43.04
C SER A 461 20.32 43.76 44.19
N ARG A 462 21.21 44.67 44.61
CA ARG A 462 22.19 44.63 45.69
C ARG A 462 21.58 44.52 47.10
N ARG A 463 22.41 44.00 48.03
CA ARG A 463 22.43 44.14 49.52
C ARG A 463 21.32 43.36 50.26
N THR A 464 21.55 42.65 51.37
CA THR A 464 22.44 42.86 52.54
C THR A 464 22.89 41.53 53.21
N ARG A 465 24.03 41.59 53.92
CA ARG A 465 24.60 40.57 54.84
C ARG A 465 23.80 40.44 56.13
N THR A 466 23.79 39.23 56.74
CA THR A 466 24.24 38.86 58.12
C THR A 466 23.81 37.40 58.42
N ARG A 467 24.73 36.43 58.61
CA ARG A 467 25.50 36.00 59.81
C ARG A 467 24.91 34.76 60.51
N GLY A 468 25.79 33.77 60.74
CA GLY A 468 25.72 32.74 61.78
C GLY A 468 25.50 31.32 61.23
N ALA A 469 26.18 30.26 61.65
CA ALA A 469 27.40 30.03 62.43
C ALA A 469 27.78 28.54 62.22
N ARG A 470 29.08 28.20 62.17
CA ARG A 470 29.60 26.82 62.26
C ARG A 470 29.76 26.41 63.74
N PRO A 471 29.86 25.11 64.07
CA PRO A 471 31.19 24.45 64.23
C PRO A 471 31.18 23.00 63.67
N ARG A 472 32.24 22.30 63.20
CA ARG A 472 33.70 22.10 63.45
C ARG A 472 34.04 20.92 64.40
N HIS A 473 34.82 19.95 63.84
CA HIS A 473 35.70 18.92 64.44
C HIS A 473 35.05 17.63 64.98
N ALA A 474 35.62 16.40 64.95
CA ALA A 474 36.88 15.82 64.46
C ALA A 474 36.77 14.26 64.45
N ALA A 475 37.67 13.56 63.74
CA ALA A 475 37.86 12.09 63.74
C ALA A 475 38.61 11.61 65.01
N PRO A 476 38.78 10.28 65.27
CA PRO A 476 39.84 9.49 64.60
C PRO A 476 39.55 7.99 64.34
N ALA A 477 40.44 7.36 63.55
CA ALA A 477 40.68 5.91 63.47
C ALA A 477 41.25 5.38 64.82
N SER A 478 41.23 4.11 65.23
CA SER A 478 41.59 2.84 64.57
C SER A 478 41.29 1.64 65.51
N LEU A 479 41.45 0.41 64.99
CA LEU A 479 41.90 -0.86 65.64
C LEU A 479 40.97 -2.08 65.54
N SER A 480 41.45 -3.02 64.70
CA SER A 480 41.74 -4.44 64.96
C SER A 480 40.72 -5.39 65.59
N SER A 481 40.49 -6.46 64.81
CA SER A 481 40.03 -7.81 65.14
C SER A 481 40.61 -8.41 66.43
N SER A 482 39.76 -9.12 67.21
CA SER A 482 39.87 -10.57 67.51
C SER A 482 38.87 -10.99 68.60
N ARG A 483 37.89 -11.82 68.24
CA ARG A 483 37.63 -13.15 68.83
C ARG A 483 36.51 -13.86 68.07
#